data_AF-A0A0C2Y8Q4-F1
#
_entry.id   AF-A0A0C2Y8Q4-F1
#
_cell.length_a   1.000
_cell.length_b   1.000
_cell.length_c   1.000
_cell.angle_alpha   90.00
_cell.angle_beta   90.00
_cell.angle_gamma   90.00
#
_symmetry.space_group_name_H-M   'P 1'
#
loop_
_entity.id
_entity.type
_entity.pdbx_description
1 polymer ?
#
loop_
_entity_poly.entity_id
_entity_poly.type
_entity_poly.pdbx_seq_one_letter_code
_entity_poly.pdbx_strand_id
1 'polypeptide(L)'
;MGEFDTAQFSTFKDCIAQRMLHRSDLESDSDDSSALDDFASYLATESWSTLPDNVKNATYETREKVTDVDNIPLESTSTEFIDSLLSYRMVPDTEDALKFLRKVVEDYLEQACSPPPVWSSTRTSVCEICFRDVPLTYHHLIPRSVHAKALKQGWHPEAMINSVAWLCR
;
A
#
# COMPACT_ATOMS: atom_id res chain seq x y z
N MET A 1 -21.03 -5.04 -0.04
CA MET A 1 -19.97 -4.05 0.23
C MET A 1 -18.74 -4.89 0.51
N GLY A 2 -17.88 -5.06 -0.49
CA GLY A 2 -16.95 -6.18 -0.59
C GLY A 2 -15.80 -6.10 0.41
N GLU A 3 -15.30 -7.26 0.82
CA GLU A 3 -14.23 -7.49 1.81
C GLU A 3 -12.86 -6.89 1.43
N PHE A 4 -12.77 -6.20 0.29
CA PHE A 4 -11.54 -5.79 -0.38
C PHE A 4 -11.42 -4.28 -0.67
N ASP A 5 -12.32 -3.43 -0.14
CA ASP A 5 -12.29 -1.97 -0.36
C ASP A 5 -11.39 -1.23 0.67
N THR A 6 -10.26 -1.84 1.05
CA THR A 6 -9.33 -1.26 2.02
C THR A 6 -8.10 -0.68 1.33
N ALA A 7 -7.52 0.37 1.92
CA ALA A 7 -6.26 0.95 1.42
C ALA A 7 -5.14 -0.10 1.37
N GLN A 8 -5.14 -1.03 2.32
CA GLN A 8 -4.20 -2.14 2.39
C GLN A 8 -4.36 -3.11 1.22
N PHE A 9 -5.60 -3.50 0.89
CA PHE A 9 -5.84 -4.34 -0.29
C PHE A 9 -5.42 -3.64 -1.58
N SER A 10 -5.73 -2.35 -1.73
CA SER A 10 -5.29 -1.58 -2.89
C SER A 10 -3.76 -1.55 -3.00
N THR A 11 -3.05 -1.31 -1.89
CA THR A 11 -1.57 -1.30 -1.88
C THR A 11 -1.01 -2.68 -2.26
N PHE A 12 -1.62 -3.76 -1.76
CA PHE A 12 -1.22 -5.13 -2.10
C PHE A 12 -1.45 -5.44 -3.58
N LYS A 13 -2.61 -5.07 -4.13
CA LYS A 13 -2.91 -5.17 -5.56
C LYS A 13 -1.87 -4.42 -6.38
N ASP A 14 -1.53 -3.19 -5.99
CA ASP A 14 -0.53 -2.37 -6.69
C ASP A 14 0.85 -3.05 -6.68
N CYS A 15 1.23 -3.71 -5.58
CA CYS A 15 2.46 -4.49 -5.50
C CYS A 15 2.47 -5.69 -6.47
N ILE A 16 1.33 -6.38 -6.64
CA ILE A 16 1.18 -7.43 -7.65
C ILE A 16 1.40 -6.82 -9.04
N ALA A 17 0.64 -5.78 -9.38
CA ALA A 17 0.70 -5.12 -10.69
C ALA A 17 2.12 -4.64 -11.02
N GLN A 18 2.80 -3.98 -10.07
CA GLN A 18 4.17 -3.51 -10.21
C GLN A 18 5.13 -4.67 -10.50
N ARG A 19 5.03 -5.80 -9.78
CA ARG A 19 5.91 -6.94 -10.02
C ARG A 19 5.68 -7.61 -11.37
N MET A 20 4.43 -7.61 -11.85
CA MET A 20 4.11 -8.11 -13.18
C MET A 20 4.74 -7.23 -14.25
N LEU A 21 4.63 -5.91 -14.12
CA LEU A 21 5.28 -4.96 -15.05
C LEU A 21 6.80 -5.09 -15.06
N HIS A 22 7.45 -5.35 -13.92
CA HIS A 22 8.91 -5.55 -13.88
C HIS A 22 9.36 -6.87 -14.52
N ARG A 23 8.48 -7.86 -14.65
CA ARG A 23 8.77 -9.17 -15.26
C ARG A 23 8.37 -9.24 -16.73
N SER A 24 7.45 -8.40 -17.14
CA SER A 24 6.91 -8.38 -18.47
C SER A 24 7.66 -7.33 -19.28
N ASP A 25 8.41 -7.73 -20.31
CA ASP A 25 8.91 -6.83 -21.37
C ASP A 25 7.73 -6.30 -22.23
N LEU A 26 6.58 -6.01 -21.63
CA LEU A 26 5.39 -5.54 -22.32
C LEU A 26 5.53 -4.03 -22.54
N GLU A 27 5.78 -3.65 -23.79
CA GLU A 27 5.56 -2.29 -24.26
C GLU A 27 4.09 -1.93 -24.01
N SER A 28 3.85 -0.88 -23.21
CA SER A 28 2.50 -0.53 -22.76
C SER A 28 1.70 0.14 -23.88
N ASP A 29 0.79 -0.60 -24.51
CA ASP A 29 -0.36 0.00 -25.21
C ASP A 29 -1.48 0.31 -24.19
N SER A 30 -2.29 1.34 -24.44
CA SER A 30 -3.26 1.84 -23.46
C SER A 30 -4.38 0.85 -23.10
N ASP A 31 -4.69 -0.11 -23.97
CA ASP A 31 -5.68 -1.17 -23.70
C ASP A 31 -5.13 -2.26 -22.75
N ASP A 32 -3.82 -2.45 -22.68
CA ASP A 32 -3.20 -3.44 -21.80
C ASP A 32 -3.25 -3.02 -20.32
N SER A 33 -3.36 -1.71 -20.06
CA SER A 33 -3.40 -1.19 -18.68
C SER A 33 -4.66 -1.62 -17.92
N SER A 34 -5.83 -1.65 -18.57
CA SER A 34 -7.07 -2.10 -17.90
C SER A 34 -7.08 -3.61 -17.71
N ALA A 35 -6.57 -4.36 -18.69
CA ALA A 35 -6.46 -5.82 -18.57
C ALA A 35 -5.50 -6.23 -17.43
N LEU A 36 -4.39 -5.49 -17.27
CA LEU A 36 -3.45 -5.71 -16.18
C LEU A 36 -4.05 -5.37 -14.82
N ASP A 37 -4.83 -4.29 -14.70
CA ASP A 37 -5.50 -3.94 -13.44
C ASP A 37 -6.55 -4.98 -13.04
N ASP A 38 -7.36 -5.47 -13.99
CA ASP A 38 -8.33 -6.54 -13.76
C ASP A 38 -7.64 -7.83 -13.34
N PHE A 39 -6.54 -8.20 -14.00
CA PHE A 39 -5.80 -9.41 -13.68
C PHE A 39 -5.08 -9.31 -12.32
N ALA A 40 -4.47 -8.17 -12.01
CA ALA A 40 -3.88 -7.92 -10.69
C ALA A 40 -4.95 -7.94 -9.59
N SER A 41 -6.13 -7.37 -9.83
CA SER A 41 -7.27 -7.41 -8.90
C SER A 41 -7.74 -8.84 -8.63
N TYR A 42 -7.81 -9.66 -9.68
CA TYR A 42 -8.14 -11.08 -9.56
C TYR A 42 -7.09 -11.83 -8.71
N LEU A 43 -5.81 -11.73 -9.06
CA LEU A 43 -4.73 -12.37 -8.31
C LEU A 43 -4.65 -11.89 -6.85
N ALA A 44 -4.90 -10.60 -6.61
CA ALA A 44 -5.00 -10.05 -5.26
C ALA A 44 -6.11 -10.74 -4.47
N THR A 45 -7.29 -10.90 -5.07
CA THR A 45 -8.45 -11.55 -4.42
C THR A 45 -8.16 -13.01 -4.06
N GLU A 46 -7.53 -13.76 -4.98
CA GLU A 46 -7.21 -15.18 -4.77
C GLU A 46 -6.16 -15.41 -3.66
N SER A 47 -5.25 -14.45 -3.47
CA SER A 47 -4.13 -14.59 -2.51
C SER A 47 -4.34 -13.83 -1.19
N TRP A 48 -5.16 -12.78 -1.17
CA TRP A 48 -5.36 -11.93 0.01
C TRP A 48 -5.89 -12.72 1.21
N SER A 49 -6.83 -13.63 0.97
CA SER A 49 -7.47 -14.40 2.04
C SER A 49 -6.47 -15.23 2.86
N THR A 50 -5.39 -15.71 2.24
CA THR A 50 -4.29 -16.46 2.87
C THR A 50 -3.49 -15.64 3.88
N LEU A 51 -3.46 -14.31 3.74
CA LEU A 51 -2.66 -13.47 4.60
C LEU A 51 -3.27 -13.37 6.02
N PRO A 52 -2.46 -13.44 7.08
CA PRO A 52 -2.92 -13.22 8.45
C PRO A 52 -3.47 -11.81 8.66
N ASP A 53 -4.38 -11.64 9.63
CA ASP A 53 -5.02 -10.34 9.89
C ASP A 53 -4.03 -9.24 10.28
N ASN A 54 -2.93 -9.57 10.97
CA ASN A 54 -1.92 -8.57 11.32
C ASN A 54 -1.12 -8.07 10.10
N VAL A 55 -1.04 -8.85 9.02
CA VAL A 55 -0.46 -8.45 7.73
C VAL A 55 -1.48 -7.63 6.93
N LYS A 56 -2.74 -8.09 6.86
CA LYS A 56 -3.84 -7.36 6.19
C LYS A 56 -4.11 -5.98 6.78
N ASN A 57 -3.84 -5.79 8.07
CA ASN A 57 -4.00 -4.53 8.80
C ASN A 57 -2.66 -3.87 9.14
N ALA A 58 -1.60 -4.20 8.40
CA ALA A 58 -0.30 -3.58 8.56
C ALA A 58 -0.37 -2.08 8.27
N THR A 59 0.27 -1.30 9.14
CA THR A 59 0.43 0.14 9.06
C THR A 59 1.78 0.51 9.68
N TYR A 60 2.24 1.74 9.46
CA TYR A 60 3.42 2.25 10.16
C TYR A 60 3.36 2.04 11.68
N GLU A 61 2.20 2.21 12.31
CA GLU A 61 2.04 2.08 13.77
C GLU A 61 2.03 0.62 14.25
N THR A 62 1.63 -0.33 13.39
CA THR A 62 1.55 -1.75 13.73
C THR A 62 2.76 -2.56 13.25
N ARG A 63 3.71 -1.94 12.55
CA ARG A 63 4.88 -2.58 11.91
C ARG A 63 5.66 -3.55 12.81
N GLU A 64 5.78 -3.26 14.11
CA GLU A 64 6.52 -4.10 15.07
C GLU A 64 5.76 -5.38 15.47
N LYS A 65 4.46 -5.47 15.17
CA LYS A 65 3.58 -6.60 15.48
C LYS A 65 3.24 -7.45 14.25
N VAL A 66 3.75 -7.05 13.08
CA VAL A 66 3.51 -7.77 11.82
C VAL A 66 4.34 -9.05 11.82
N THR A 67 3.72 -10.15 11.37
CA THR A 67 4.41 -11.42 11.22
C THR A 67 5.46 -11.30 10.12
N ASP A 68 6.66 -11.80 10.38
CA ASP A 68 7.71 -11.90 9.36
C ASP A 68 7.18 -12.72 8.17
N VAL A 69 7.45 -12.25 6.95
CA VAL A 69 7.01 -12.89 5.71
C VAL A 69 7.45 -14.35 5.66
N ASP A 70 8.63 -14.67 6.20
CA ASP A 70 9.16 -16.05 6.25
C ASP A 70 8.33 -17.02 7.09
N ASN A 71 7.47 -16.50 7.98
CA ASN A 71 6.59 -17.31 8.82
C ASN A 71 5.13 -17.35 8.32
N ILE A 72 4.82 -16.72 7.18
CA ILE A 72 3.47 -16.75 6.61
C ILE A 72 3.30 -18.06 5.81
N PRO A 73 2.25 -18.87 6.08
CA PRO A 73 2.02 -20.14 5.39
C PRO A 73 1.39 -19.91 4.01
N LEU A 74 2.17 -19.35 3.07
CA LEU A 74 1.75 -19.04 1.70
C LEU A 74 1.41 -20.28 0.87
N GLU A 75 1.78 -21.48 1.34
CA GLU A 75 1.46 -22.76 0.71
C GLU A 75 -0.05 -23.06 0.74
N SER A 76 -0.80 -22.33 1.59
CA SER A 76 -2.26 -22.41 1.66
C SER A 76 -2.99 -21.48 0.68
N THR A 77 -2.25 -20.80 -0.20
CA THR A 77 -2.83 -19.99 -1.28
C THR A 77 -3.61 -20.84 -2.27
N SER A 78 -4.67 -20.26 -2.83
CA SER A 78 -5.50 -20.85 -3.87
C SER A 78 -4.65 -21.40 -5.03
N THR A 79 -5.02 -22.59 -5.51
CA THR A 79 -4.39 -23.19 -6.68
C THR A 79 -4.64 -22.37 -7.94
N GLU A 80 -5.77 -21.68 -8.02
CA GLU A 80 -6.17 -20.80 -9.13
C GLU A 80 -5.19 -19.62 -9.30
N PHE A 81 -4.65 -19.09 -8.19
CA PHE A 81 -3.58 -18.09 -8.23
C PHE A 81 -2.32 -18.64 -8.93
N ILE A 82 -1.88 -19.83 -8.53
CA ILE A 82 -0.68 -20.48 -9.07
C ILE A 82 -0.89 -20.82 -10.55
N ASP A 83 -2.00 -21.47 -10.88
CA ASP A 83 -2.33 -21.89 -12.23
C ASP A 83 -2.44 -20.70 -13.19
N SER A 84 -2.96 -19.57 -12.70
CA SER A 84 -3.02 -18.33 -13.48
C SER A 84 -1.62 -17.82 -13.81
N LEU A 85 -0.73 -17.70 -12.83
CA LEU A 85 0.64 -17.25 -13.09
C LEU A 85 1.41 -18.17 -14.05
N LEU A 86 1.19 -19.49 -13.97
CA LEU A 86 1.80 -20.47 -14.88
C LEU A 86 1.21 -20.39 -16.29
N SER A 87 -0.12 -20.28 -16.40
CA SER A 87 -0.84 -20.22 -17.68
C SER A 87 -0.42 -19.01 -18.51
N TYR A 88 -0.28 -17.85 -17.86
CA TYR A 88 0.23 -16.62 -18.49
C TYR A 88 1.76 -16.57 -18.57
N ARG A 89 2.47 -17.65 -18.18
CA ARG A 89 3.94 -17.77 -18.21
C ARG A 89 4.67 -16.66 -17.43
N MET A 90 4.02 -16.13 -16.39
CA MET A 90 4.62 -15.15 -15.48
C MET A 90 5.69 -15.79 -14.58
N VAL A 91 5.54 -17.09 -14.32
CA VAL A 91 6.48 -17.94 -13.56
C VAL A 91 6.63 -19.30 -14.26
N PRO A 92 7.79 -19.97 -14.11
CA PRO A 92 8.03 -21.26 -14.77
C PRO A 92 7.43 -22.45 -14.01
N ASP A 93 7.29 -22.35 -12.68
CA ASP A 93 6.80 -23.43 -11.82
C ASP A 93 6.11 -22.91 -10.54
N THR A 94 5.52 -23.84 -9.78
CA THR A 94 4.78 -23.55 -8.55
C THR A 94 5.66 -22.92 -7.47
N GLU A 95 6.92 -23.34 -7.35
CA GLU A 95 7.84 -22.79 -6.35
C GLU A 95 8.12 -21.31 -6.65
N ASP A 96 8.30 -20.96 -7.92
CA ASP A 96 8.49 -19.58 -8.33
C ASP A 96 7.22 -18.73 -8.23
N ALA A 97 6.02 -19.34 -8.29
CA ALA A 97 4.75 -18.67 -7.95
C ALA A 97 4.68 -18.29 -6.46
N LEU A 98 5.08 -19.21 -5.57
CA LEU A 98 5.14 -18.93 -4.12
C LEU A 98 6.22 -17.90 -3.78
N LYS A 99 7.39 -17.97 -4.42
CA LYS A 99 8.42 -16.91 -4.29
C LYS A 99 7.92 -15.57 -4.81
N PHE A 100 7.16 -15.56 -5.90
CA PHE A 100 6.53 -14.33 -6.40
C PHE A 100 5.60 -13.74 -5.34
N LEU A 101 4.68 -14.53 -4.79
CA LEU A 101 3.77 -14.07 -3.75
C LEU A 101 4.50 -13.59 -2.49
N ARG A 102 5.52 -14.33 -2.03
CA ARG A 102 6.38 -13.93 -0.92
C ARG A 102 6.95 -12.54 -1.13
N LYS A 103 7.48 -12.31 -2.33
CA LYS A 103 8.05 -11.03 -2.72
C LYS A 103 7.02 -9.90 -2.86
N VAL A 104 5.80 -10.20 -3.32
CA VAL A 104 4.68 -9.23 -3.29
C VAL A 104 4.37 -8.82 -1.84
N VAL A 105 4.31 -9.79 -0.92
CA VAL A 105 4.00 -9.51 0.50
C VAL A 105 5.11 -8.68 1.15
N GLU A 106 6.38 -8.95 0.85
CA GLU A 106 7.51 -8.12 1.29
C GLU A 106 7.34 -6.66 0.85
N ASP A 107 7.10 -6.41 -0.44
CA ASP A 107 6.94 -5.05 -0.98
C ASP A 107 5.71 -4.35 -0.37
N TYR A 108 4.60 -5.08 -0.24
CA TYR A 108 3.39 -4.57 0.39
C TYR A 108 3.64 -4.13 1.83
N LEU A 109 4.35 -4.95 2.62
CA LEU A 109 4.68 -4.61 4.00
C LEU A 109 5.62 -3.42 4.07
N GLU A 110 6.61 -3.33 3.18
CA GLU A 110 7.50 -2.17 3.08
C GLU A 110 6.71 -0.87 2.82
N GLN A 111 5.77 -0.90 1.89
CA GLN A 111 4.94 0.26 1.55
C GLN A 111 3.93 0.59 2.67
N ALA A 112 3.19 -0.40 3.17
CA ALA A 112 2.18 -0.22 4.22
C ALA A 112 2.78 0.22 5.55
N CYS A 113 4.01 -0.21 5.85
CA CYS A 113 4.74 0.16 7.06
C CYS A 113 5.71 1.33 6.85
N SER A 114 5.66 2.01 5.69
CA SER A 114 6.52 3.17 5.44
C SER A 114 6.20 4.31 6.42
N PRO A 115 7.23 5.07 6.86
CA PRO A 115 6.99 6.22 7.73
C PRO A 115 6.13 7.27 7.04
N PRO A 116 5.34 8.05 7.79
CA PRO A 116 4.65 9.20 7.24
C PRO A 116 5.67 10.13 6.56
N PRO A 117 5.24 10.86 5.51
CA PRO A 117 6.14 11.76 4.81
C PRO A 117 6.69 12.83 5.74
N VAL A 118 7.86 13.36 5.40
CA VAL A 118 8.35 14.58 6.06
C VAL A 118 7.37 15.70 5.72
N TRP A 119 6.57 16.14 6.68
CA TRP A 119 5.46 17.08 6.44
C TRP A 119 5.88 18.41 5.80
N SER A 120 7.15 18.82 5.89
CA SER A 120 7.65 19.99 5.18
C SER A 120 7.90 19.74 3.68
N SER A 121 8.11 18.50 3.25
CA SER A 121 8.28 18.15 1.83
C SER A 121 6.96 17.93 1.11
N THR A 122 5.82 17.94 1.82
CA THR A 122 4.47 17.82 1.21
C THR A 122 3.97 19.13 0.58
N ARG A 123 4.85 20.13 0.41
CA ARG A 123 4.48 21.44 -0.10
C ARG A 123 3.92 21.34 -1.51
N THR A 124 2.68 21.80 -1.67
CA THR A 124 1.99 21.94 -2.95
C THR A 124 2.28 23.30 -3.60
N SER A 125 1.90 23.45 -4.88
CA SER A 125 1.97 24.72 -5.62
C SER A 125 0.78 25.65 -5.35
N VAL A 126 -0.36 25.11 -4.91
CA VAL A 126 -1.61 25.85 -4.72
C VAL A 126 -2.14 25.66 -3.30
N CYS A 127 -2.97 26.59 -2.83
CA CYS A 127 -3.58 26.50 -1.51
C CYS A 127 -4.47 25.26 -1.43
N GLU A 128 -4.26 24.39 -0.43
CA GLU A 128 -4.99 23.12 -0.29
C GLU A 128 -6.48 23.29 0.05
N ILE A 129 -6.92 24.49 0.43
CA ILE A 129 -8.33 24.79 0.72
C ILE A 129 -9.02 25.48 -0.46
N CYS A 130 -8.41 26.52 -1.04
CA CYS A 130 -9.05 27.34 -2.06
C CYS A 130 -8.50 27.13 -3.48
N PHE A 131 -7.49 26.27 -3.64
CA PHE A 131 -6.85 25.90 -4.92
C PHE A 131 -6.30 27.06 -5.75
N ARG A 132 -6.13 28.24 -5.14
CA ARG A 132 -5.49 29.39 -5.79
C ARG A 132 -3.97 29.21 -5.79
N ASP A 133 -3.35 29.54 -6.92
CA ASP A 133 -1.89 29.65 -7.06
C ASP A 133 -1.42 30.97 -6.43
N VAL A 134 -1.08 30.90 -5.14
CA VAL A 134 -0.68 32.04 -4.31
C VAL A 134 0.43 31.62 -3.34
N PRO A 135 1.21 32.57 -2.78
CA PRO A 135 2.22 32.24 -1.77
C PRO A 135 1.60 31.51 -0.56
N LEU A 136 2.13 30.31 -0.28
CA LEU A 136 1.66 29.44 0.79
C LEU A 136 2.46 29.62 2.08
N THR A 137 1.81 29.29 3.19
CA THR A 137 2.41 29.26 4.52
C THR A 137 2.10 27.94 5.23
N TYR A 138 3.04 27.52 6.07
CA TYR A 138 3.04 26.25 6.77
C TYR A 138 2.12 26.28 7.99
N HIS A 139 1.02 25.54 7.95
CA HIS A 139 0.03 25.51 9.02
C HIS A 139 -0.04 24.13 9.67
N HIS A 140 0.12 24.06 11.00
CA HIS A 140 -0.10 22.82 11.72
C HIS A 140 -1.59 22.50 11.82
N LEU A 141 -1.97 21.26 11.46
CA LEU A 141 -3.34 20.77 11.62
C LEU A 141 -3.70 20.56 13.08
N ILE A 142 -2.74 20.08 13.88
CA ILE A 142 -2.86 19.94 15.32
C ILE A 142 -1.94 20.99 15.96
N PRO A 143 -2.47 21.97 16.72
CA PRO A 143 -1.64 23.00 17.32
C PRO A 143 -0.54 22.41 18.21
N ARG A 144 0.70 22.86 18.05
CA ARG A 144 1.85 22.33 18.83
C ARG A 144 1.63 22.40 20.35
N SER A 145 0.92 23.42 20.83
CA SER A 145 0.58 23.61 22.24
C SER A 145 -0.30 22.49 22.81
N VAL A 146 -1.01 21.73 21.97
CA VAL A 146 -1.89 20.63 22.39
C VAL A 146 -1.35 19.25 22.03
N HIS A 147 -0.14 19.14 21.43
CA HIS A 147 0.43 17.85 21.01
C HIS A 147 0.47 16.81 22.14
N ALA A 148 1.06 17.18 23.28
CA ALA A 148 1.16 16.27 24.43
C ALA A 148 -0.22 15.81 24.94
N LYS A 149 -1.22 16.71 24.88
CA LYS A 149 -2.60 16.37 25.25
C LYS A 149 -3.24 15.43 24.23
N ALA A 150 -3.07 15.71 22.94
CA ALA A 150 -3.63 14.90 21.85
C ALA A 150 -3.07 13.46 21.89
N LEU A 151 -1.76 13.30 22.13
CA LEU A 151 -1.14 11.98 22.29
C LEU A 151 -1.64 11.27 23.55
N LYS A 152 -1.65 11.96 24.71
CA LYS A 152 -2.13 11.37 25.97
C LYS A 152 -3.59 10.90 25.90
N GLN A 153 -4.42 11.60 25.14
CA GLN A 153 -5.84 11.28 24.97
C GLN A 153 -6.11 10.33 23.79
N GLY A 154 -5.08 9.94 23.03
CA GLY A 154 -5.23 9.06 21.87
C GLY A 154 -6.05 9.67 20.73
N TRP A 155 -6.08 11.00 20.61
CA TRP A 155 -6.87 11.68 19.56
C TRP A 155 -6.27 11.49 18.17
N HIS A 156 -4.94 11.42 18.09
CA HIS A 156 -4.20 11.18 16.87
C HIS A 156 -3.03 10.25 17.16
N PRO A 157 -2.64 9.38 16.19
CA PRO A 157 -1.43 8.59 16.30
C PRO A 157 -0.18 9.50 16.28
N GLU A 158 0.93 8.99 16.82
CA GLU A 158 2.17 9.76 16.94
C GLU A 158 2.72 10.19 15.57
N ALA A 159 2.63 9.32 14.56
CA ALA A 159 3.01 9.62 13.18
C ALA A 159 2.32 10.88 12.61
N MET A 160 1.08 11.15 13.03
CA MET A 160 0.25 12.23 12.49
C MET A 160 0.33 13.52 13.29
N ILE A 161 1.02 13.55 14.43
CA ILE A 161 0.99 14.70 15.34
C ILE A 161 1.54 15.98 14.68
N ASN A 162 2.48 15.81 13.74
CA ASN A 162 3.13 16.89 13.00
C ASN A 162 2.48 17.22 11.65
N SER A 163 1.30 16.65 11.37
CA SER A 163 0.60 16.90 10.09
C SER A 163 0.35 18.38 9.86
N VAL A 164 0.50 18.80 8.61
CA VAL A 164 0.39 20.20 8.19
C VAL A 164 -0.43 20.36 6.93
N ALA A 165 -0.85 21.61 6.68
CA ALA A 165 -1.42 22.05 5.42
C ALA A 165 -0.67 23.27 4.89
N TRP A 166 -0.68 23.41 3.57
CA TRP A 166 -0.07 24.53 2.85
C TRP A 166 -1.15 25.49 2.36
N LEU A 167 -1.33 26.58 3.11
CA LEU A 167 -2.47 27.47 2.96
C LEU A 167 -2.06 28.89 2.60
N CYS A 168 -2.95 29.57 1.88
CA CYS A 168 -2.89 31.02 1.70
C CYS A 168 -3.11 31.74 3.04
N ARG A 169 -2.66 32.98 3.14
CA ARG A 169 -2.95 33.85 4.28
C ARG A 169 -4.37 34.40 4.25
#